data_AF-A0A538A178-F1
#
_entry.id   AF-A0A538A178-F1
#
_cell.length_a   1.000
_cell.length_b   1.000
_cell.length_c   1.000
_cell.angle_alpha   90.00
_cell.angle_beta   90.00
_cell.angle_gamma   90.00
#
_symmetry.space_group_name_H-M   'P 1'
#
loop_
_entity.id
_entity.type
_entity.pdbx_description
1 polymer ?
#
loop_
_entity_poly.entity_id
_entity_poly.type
_entity_poly.pdbx_seq_one_letter_code
_entity_poly.pdbx_strand_id
1 'polypeptide(L)' 'MSHDDVLFDYRLRLFTLAEEIGVRPACRAMGIHHSTYHRWKKQVNRWGLEALRVRERRRPR' A
#
# COMPACT_ATOMS: atom_id res chain seq x y z
N MET A 1 10.58 -14.07 -7.29
CA MET A 1 9.78 -12.97 -6.71
C MET A 1 8.60 -13.59 -5.98
N SER A 2 8.42 -13.32 -4.69
CA SER A 2 7.26 -13.78 -3.93
C SER A 2 6.01 -12.99 -4.32
N HIS A 3 4.82 -13.57 -4.12
CA HIS A 3 3.56 -12.83 -4.22
C HIS A 3 3.54 -11.62 -3.28
N ASP A 4 4.19 -11.74 -2.12
CA ASP A 4 4.28 -10.65 -1.15
C ASP A 4 5.17 -9.50 -1.64
N ASP A 5 6.22 -9.80 -2.41
CA ASP A 5 7.09 -8.78 -3.01
C ASP A 5 6.32 -7.99 -4.08
N VAL A 6 5.56 -8.68 -4.93
CA VAL A 6 4.70 -8.04 -5.94
C VAL A 6 3.68 -7.11 -5.28
N LEU A 7 3.06 -7.56 -4.19
CA LEU A 7 2.10 -6.74 -3.45
C LEU A 7 2.75 -5.55 -2.75
N PHE A 8 3.96 -5.74 -2.22
CA PHE A 8 4.74 -4.65 -1.62
C PHE A 8 5.08 -3.59 -2.67
N ASP A 9 5.63 -3.99 -3.81
CA ASP A 9 6.00 -3.08 -4.90
C ASP A 9 4.77 -2.34 -5.45
N TYR A 10 3.65 -3.04 -5.62
CA TYR A 10 2.40 -2.43 -6.04
C TYR A 10 1.92 -1.37 -5.05
N ARG A 11 2.02 -1.63 -3.74
CA ARG A 11 1.66 -0.66 -2.69
C ARG A 11 2.63 0.50 -2.65
N LEU A 12 3.93 0.26 -2.77
CA LEU A 12 4.96 1.29 -2.78
C LEU A 12 4.76 2.24 -3.98
N ARG A 13 4.48 1.69 -5.16
CA ARG A 13 4.17 2.46 -6.37
C ARG A 13 2.98 3.40 -6.18
N LEU A 14 1.96 3.01 -5.42
CA LEU A 14 0.85 3.90 -5.07
C LEU A 14 1.32 5.12 -4.27
N PHE A 15 2.23 4.93 -3.32
CA PHE A 15 2.75 6.04 -2.52
C PHE A 15 3.58 7.00 -3.37
N THR A 16 4.50 6.48 -4.19
CA THR A 16 5.28 7.30 -5.11
C THR A 16 4.39 8.08 -6.07
N LEU A 17 3.41 7.41 -6.72
CA LEU A 17 2.49 8.08 -7.62
C LEU A 17 1.63 9.13 -6.89
N ALA A 18 1.21 8.86 -5.65
CA ALA A 18 0.45 9.81 -4.86
C ALA A 18 1.27 11.04 -4.44
N GLU A 19 2.58 10.94 -4.33
CA GLU A 19 3.48 12.08 -4.11
C GLU A 19 3.62 12.92 -5.38
N GLU A 20 3.66 12.29 -6.56
CA GLU A 20 3.78 12.98 -7.84
C GLU A 20 2.50 13.70 -8.27
N ILE A 21 1.35 13.02 -8.21
CA ILE A 21 0.09 13.53 -8.79
C ILE A 21 -1.03 13.74 -7.76
N GLY A 22 -0.79 13.41 -6.49
CA GLY A 22 -1.78 13.47 -5.42
C GLY A 22 -2.58 12.17 -5.23
N VAL A 23 -3.17 12.02 -4.04
CA VAL A 23 -3.79 10.76 -3.58
C VAL A 23 -4.97 10.31 -4.45
N ARG A 24 -5.94 11.19 -4.70
CA ARG A 24 -7.17 10.84 -5.44
C ARG A 24 -6.89 10.38 -6.87
N PRO A 25 -6.10 11.10 -7.70
CA PRO A 25 -5.80 10.64 -9.04
C PRO A 25 -4.91 9.38 -9.06
N ALA A 26 -3.93 9.24 -8.16
CA ALA A 26 -3.13 8.01 -8.05
C ALA A 26 -4.00 6.79 -7.68
N CYS A 27 -4.89 6.93 -6.71
CA CYS A 27 -5.86 5.91 -6.32
C CYS A 27 -6.76 5.49 -7.50
N ARG A 28 -7.28 6.46 -8.28
CA ARG A 28 -8.09 6.17 -9.47
C ARG A 28 -7.28 5.44 -10.55
N ALA A 29 -6.06 5.88 -10.83
CA ALA A 29 -5.18 5.29 -11.83
C ALA A 29 -4.82 3.82 -11.50
N MET A 30 -4.71 3.49 -10.21
CA MET A 30 -4.36 2.14 -9.76
C MET A 30 -5.57 1.27 -9.39
N GLY A 31 -6.79 1.79 -9.47
CA GLY A 31 -8.01 1.05 -9.10
C GLY A 31 -8.18 0.83 -7.59
N ILE A 32 -7.59 1.69 -6.77
CA ILE A 32 -7.61 1.59 -5.30
C ILE A 32 -8.56 2.65 -4.74
N HIS A 33 -9.35 2.29 -3.72
CA HIS A 33 -10.17 3.27 -3.01
C HIS A 33 -9.30 4.16 -2.09
N HIS A 34 -9.53 5.47 -2.08
CA HIS A 34 -8.73 6.43 -1.31
C HIS A 34 -8.69 6.15 0.22
N SER A 35 -9.74 5.52 0.78
CA SER A 35 -9.71 5.10 2.20
C SER A 35 -8.67 4.01 2.47
N THR A 36 -8.35 3.17 1.49
CA THR A 36 -7.29 2.16 1.57
C THR A 36 -5.92 2.83 1.66
N TYR A 37 -5.68 3.86 0.84
CA TYR A 37 -4.45 4.66 0.92
C TYR A 37 -4.26 5.25 2.33
N HIS A 38 -5.28 5.92 2.89
CA HIS A 38 -5.15 6.52 4.22
C HIS A 38 -4.96 5.49 5.32
N ARG A 39 -5.55 4.29 5.18
CA ARG A 39 -5.33 3.18 6.11
C ARG A 39 -3.88 2.73 6.09
N TRP A 40 -3.31 2.50 4.91
CA TRP A 40 -1.89 2.14 4.76
C TRP A 40 -0.98 3.28 5.22
N LYS A 41 -1.31 4.53 4.91
CA LYS A 41 -0.52 5.69 5.35
C LYS A 41 -0.43 5.79 6.87
N LYS A 42 -1.52 5.50 7.59
CA LYS A 42 -1.47 5.41 9.07
C LYS A 42 -0.53 4.31 9.57
N GLN A 43 -0.46 3.17 8.87
CA GLN A 43 0.44 2.07 9.23
C GLN A 43 1.90 2.41 8.91
N VAL A 44 2.16 2.99 7.74
CA VAL A 44 3.49 3.46 7.31
C VAL A 44 4.01 4.53 8.25
N ASN A 45 3.19 5.52 8.63
CA ASN A 45 3.60 6.55 9.57
C ASN A 45 3.95 5.99 10.96
N ARG A 46 3.41 4.82 11.33
CA ARG A 46 3.65 4.19 12.63
C ARG A 46 4.83 3.22 12.63
N TRP A 47 5.04 2.50 11.53
CA TRP A 47 5.95 1.35 11.48
C TRP A 47 6.92 1.38 10.28
N GLY A 48 6.93 2.44 9.48
CA GLY A 48 7.73 2.56 8.26
C GLY A 48 7.15 1.80 7.06
N LEU A 49 7.87 1.81 5.94
CA LEU A 49 7.43 1.20 4.67
C LEU A 49 7.20 -0.32 4.79
N GLU A 50 7.92 -1.00 5.68
CA GLU A 50 7.75 -2.43 5.96
C GLU A 50 6.30 -2.78 6.38
N ALA A 51 5.53 -1.82 6.88
CA ALA A 51 4.11 -1.98 7.15
C ALA A 51 3.27 -2.32 5.91
N LEU A 52 3.78 -2.03 4.71
CA LEU A 52 3.15 -2.36 3.44
C LEU A 52 3.35 -3.82 3.03
N ARG A 53 4.32 -4.53 3.61
CA ARG A 53 4.45 -5.97 3.37
C ARG A 53 3.23 -6.70 3.93
N VAL A 54 2.79 -7.75 3.25
CA VAL A 54 1.76 -8.64 3.80
C VAL A 54 2.38 -9.34 5.00
N ARG A 55 2.03 -8.91 6.21
CA ARG A 55 2.29 -9.70 7.40
C ARG A 55 1.47 -10.97 7.23
N GLU A 56 2.11 -12.15 7.33
CA GLU A 56 1.43 -13.44 7.21
C GLU A 56 0.08 -13.35 7.92
N ARG A 57 -0.99 -13.46 7.12
CA ARG A 57 -2.33 -13.51 7.66
C ARG A 57 -2.32 -14.73 8.57
N ARG A 58 -2.57 -14.56 9.88
CA ARG A 58 -2.73 -15.70 10.80
C ARG A 58 -3.62 -16.70 10.07
N ARG A 59 -3.09 -17.89 9.76
CA ARG A 59 -3.88 -18.94 9.14
C ARG A 59 -5.11 -19.15 10.05
N PRO A 60 -6.33 -19.15 9.51
CA PRO A 60 -7.48 -19.57 10.29
C PRO A 60 -7.16 -20.97 10.84
N ARG A 61 -7.33 -21.14 12.15
CA ARG A 61 -7.20 -22.45 12.80
C ARG A 61 -8.41 -23.30 12.46
#